data_AF-A0AAF1KVT1-F1
#
_entry.id   AF-A0AAF1KVT1-F1
#
_cell.length_a   1.000
_cell.length_b   1.000
_cell.length_c   1.000
_cell.angle_alpha   90.00
_cell.angle_beta   90.00
_cell.angle_gamma   90.00
#
_symmetry.space_group_name_H-M   'P 1'
#
loop_
_entity.id
_entity.type
_entity.pdbx_description
1 polymer ?
#
loop_
_entity_poly.entity_id
_entity_poly.type
_entity_poly.pdbx_seq_one_letter_code
_entity_poly.pdbx_strand_id
1 'polypeptide(L)'
;MKLLVIEGGRSAARLMAPTVRPTAADVHAEARRRIGLAGYDTWRIREFATGTAMPKALRYLQMQIAYAAETLARLERIPDDFRSDVYWPLG
;
A
#
# COMPACT_ATOMS: atom_id res chain seq x y z
N MET A 1 32.68 -27.45 9.42
CA MET A 1 31.82 -26.50 8.66
C MET A 1 30.53 -26.32 9.45
N LYS A 2 30.16 -25.08 9.80
CA LYS A 2 29.01 -24.78 10.66
C LYS A 2 28.02 -23.95 9.86
N LEU A 3 26.90 -24.55 9.46
CA LEU A 3 25.82 -23.84 8.77
C LEU A 3 24.96 -23.15 9.83
N LEU A 4 24.95 -21.81 9.81
CA LEU A 4 24.04 -21.01 10.62
C LEU A 4 22.71 -20.92 9.87
N VAL A 5 21.71 -21.66 10.35
CA VAL A 5 20.33 -21.57 9.90
C VAL A 5 19.75 -20.28 10.47
N ILE A 6 19.32 -19.37 9.61
CA ILE A 6 18.49 -18.23 10.02
C ILE A 6 17.07 -18.77 10.18
N GLU A 7 16.67 -19.05 11.42
CA GLU A 7 15.27 -19.24 11.77
C GLU A 7 14.52 -17.93 11.49
N GLY A 8 13.59 -17.99 10.54
CA GLY A 8 12.67 -16.91 10.21
C GLY A 8 11.68 -16.66 11.34
N GLY A 9 12.12 -15.95 12.37
CA GLY A 9 11.28 -15.43 13.45
C GLY A 9 10.37 -14.29 12.97
N ARG A 10 9.36 -14.60 12.16
CA ARG A 10 8.27 -13.66 11.83
C ARG A 10 6.87 -14.22 12.04
N SER A 11 6.75 -15.40 12.65
CA SER A 11 5.47 -16.11 12.78
C SER A 11 4.82 -16.00 14.17
N ALA A 12 5.52 -15.55 15.21
CA ALA A 12 4.97 -15.50 16.57
C ALA A 12 4.16 -14.23 16.90
N ALA A 13 4.43 -13.10 16.23
CA ALA A 13 3.75 -11.83 16.53
C ALA A 13 2.31 -11.74 16.01
N ARG A 14 1.83 -12.72 15.24
CA ARG A 14 0.48 -12.71 14.64
C ARG A 14 -0.58 -13.42 15.49
N LEU A 15 -0.21 -14.15 16.54
CA LEU A 15 -1.16 -15.01 17.26
C LEU A 15 -1.95 -14.31 18.39
N MET A 16 -1.62 -13.08 18.77
CA MET A 16 -2.22 -12.43 19.95
C MET A 16 -2.42 -10.91 19.80
N ALA A 17 -2.53 -10.38 18.58
CA ALA A 17 -3.09 -9.03 18.43
C ALA A 17 -4.62 -9.17 18.57
N PRO A 18 -5.31 -8.33 19.37
CA PRO A 18 -6.77 -8.24 19.26
C PRO A 18 -7.10 -8.07 17.78
N THR A 19 -8.15 -8.73 17.29
CA THR A 19 -8.64 -8.56 15.92
C THR A 19 -9.21 -7.14 15.79
N VAL A 20 -8.32 -6.16 15.77
CA VAL A 20 -8.63 -4.76 15.56
C VAL A 20 -9.17 -4.72 14.15
N ARG A 21 -10.47 -4.43 14.04
CA ARG A 21 -11.11 -4.27 12.74
C ARG A 21 -10.35 -3.20 11.97
N PRO A 22 -10.09 -3.41 10.67
CA PRO A 22 -9.46 -2.39 9.86
C PRO A 22 -10.24 -1.09 9.93
N THR A 23 -9.50 0.02 10.03
CA THR A 23 -10.04 1.36 10.07
C THR A 23 -9.80 2.08 8.74
N ALA A 24 -10.49 3.19 8.51
CA ALA A 24 -10.19 4.05 7.37
C ALA A 24 -8.72 4.51 7.36
N ALA A 25 -8.13 4.74 8.54
CA ALA A 25 -6.72 5.10 8.66
C ALA A 25 -5.78 3.99 8.15
N ASP A 26 -6.13 2.71 8.37
CA ASP A 26 -5.39 1.56 7.85
C ASP A 26 -5.47 1.48 6.32
N VAL A 27 -6.65 1.76 5.75
CA VAL A 27 -6.86 1.84 4.29
C VAL A 27 -6.02 2.96 3.68
N HIS A 28 -6.04 4.16 4.27
CA HIS A 28 -5.22 5.27 3.79
C HIS A 28 -3.71 4.99 3.95
N ALA A 29 -3.29 4.27 4.99
CA ALA A 29 -1.90 3.85 5.15
C ALA A 29 -1.47 2.87 4.06
N GLU A 30 -2.32 1.92 3.71
CA GLU A 30 -2.08 0.99 2.60
C GLU A 30 -2.03 1.70 1.25
N ALA A 31 -2.92 2.67 1.01
CA ALA A 31 -2.90 3.50 -0.19
C ALA A 31 -1.58 4.26 -0.33
N ARG A 32 -1.12 4.90 0.75
CA ARG A 32 0.20 5.57 0.80
C ARG A 32 1.33 4.60 0.51
N ARG A 33 1.30 3.39 1.10
CA ARG A 33 2.30 2.35 0.85
C ARG A 33 2.36 1.98 -0.63
N ARG A 34 1.22 1.73 -1.27
CA ARG A 34 1.15 1.35 -2.70
C ARG A 34 1.62 2.48 -3.61
N ILE A 35 1.23 3.73 -3.34
CA ILE A 35 1.70 4.91 -4.08
C ILE A 35 3.23 5.07 -3.97
N GLY A 36 3.78 4.87 -2.76
CA GLY A 36 5.22 4.90 -2.51
C GLY A 36 5.96 3.80 -3.27
N LEU A 37 5.43 2.57 -3.29
CA LEU A 37 6.00 1.45 -4.04
C LEU A 37 5.96 1.65 -5.55
N ALA A 38 4.95 2.36 -6.07
CA ALA A 38 4.88 2.74 -7.49
C ALA A 38 5.90 3.83 -7.87
N GLY A 39 6.63 4.41 -6.91
CA GLY A 39 7.65 5.43 -7.15
C GLY A 39 7.07 6.80 -7.49
N TYR A 40 5.82 7.07 -7.11
CA TYR A 40 5.15 8.34 -7.40
C TYR A 40 5.94 9.55 -6.85
N ASP A 41 6.38 9.47 -5.59
CA ASP A 41 7.10 10.56 -4.94
C ASP A 41 8.45 10.83 -5.61
N THR A 42 9.17 9.78 -6.02
CA THR A 42 10.42 9.91 -6.78
C THR A 42 10.20 10.61 -8.11
N TRP A 43 9.17 10.22 -8.86
CA TRP A 43 8.83 10.88 -10.12
C TRP A 43 8.37 12.32 -9.93
N ARG A 44 7.63 12.61 -8.86
CA ARG A 44 7.19 13.97 -8.52
C ARG A 44 8.38 14.88 -8.25
N ILE A 45 9.36 14.40 -7.47
CA ILE A 45 10.61 15.14 -7.20
C ILE A 45 11.38 15.37 -8.51
N ARG A 46 11.49 14.35 -9.36
CA ARG A 46 12.17 14.45 -10.64
C ARG A 46 11.50 15.47 -11.57
N GLU A 47 10.17 15.44 -11.69
CA GLU A 47 9.41 16.39 -12.49
C GLU A 47 9.64 17.82 -12.00
N PHE A 48 9.62 18.04 -10.68
CA PHE A 48 9.91 19.35 -10.09
C PHE A 48 11.35 19.83 -10.39
N ALA A 49 12.35 18.96 -10.21
CA ALA A 49 13.75 19.33 -10.36
C ALA A 49 14.20 19.51 -11.82
N THR A 50 13.59 18.76 -12.74
CA THR A 50 14.06 18.66 -14.15
C THR A 50 13.07 19.19 -15.18
N GLY A 51 11.82 19.47 -14.79
CA GLY A 51 10.73 19.78 -15.71
C GLY A 51 10.27 18.58 -16.57
N THR A 52 10.87 17.40 -16.41
CA THR A 52 10.47 16.21 -17.17
C THR A 52 9.15 15.69 -16.63
N ALA A 53 8.11 15.72 -17.46
CA ALA A 53 6.77 15.32 -17.05
C ALA A 53 6.71 13.89 -16.51
N MET A 54 5.92 13.67 -15.45
CA MET A 54 5.65 12.34 -14.92
C MET A 54 4.92 11.48 -15.98
N PRO A 55 5.24 10.18 -16.11
CA PRO A 55 4.49 9.27 -16.96
C PRO A 55 2.99 9.29 -16.64
N LYS A 56 2.15 9.46 -17.66
CA LYS A 56 0.69 9.52 -17.49
C LYS A 56 0.14 8.28 -16.77
N ALA A 57 0.66 7.10 -17.10
CA ALA A 57 0.27 5.85 -16.45
C ALA A 57 0.46 5.90 -14.92
N LEU A 58 1.56 6.50 -14.45
CA LEU A 58 1.82 6.63 -13.01
C LEU A 58 0.87 7.63 -12.34
N ARG A 59 0.52 8.73 -13.03
CA ARG A 59 -0.51 9.67 -12.55
C ARG A 59 -1.88 8.99 -12.44
N TYR A 60 -2.25 8.19 -13.44
CA TYR A 60 -3.52 7.45 -13.42
C TYR A 60 -3.54 6.38 -12.34
N LEU A 61 -2.44 5.65 -12.14
CA LEU A 61 -2.33 4.66 -11.08
C LEU A 61 -2.50 5.30 -9.69
N GLN A 62 -1.86 6.44 -9.43
CA GLN A 62 -2.03 7.18 -8.17
C GLN A 62 -3.49 7.60 -7.96
N MET A 63 -4.15 8.11 -9.00
CA MET A 63 -5.56 8.50 -8.95
C MET A 63 -6.47 7.29 -8.65
N GLN A 64 -6.22 6.14 -9.29
CA GLN A 64 -6.98 4.92 -9.06
C GLN A 64 -6.79 4.37 -7.65
N ILE A 65 -5.55 4.37 -7.12
CA ILE A 65 -5.27 3.96 -5.74
C ILE A 65 -5.98 4.88 -4.75
N ALA A 66 -5.94 6.20 -4.97
CA ALA A 66 -6.65 7.16 -4.11
C ALA A 66 -8.17 6.93 -4.13
N TYR A 67 -8.74 6.69 -5.32
CA TYR A 67 -10.17 6.38 -5.46
C TYR A 67 -10.57 5.09 -4.75
N ALA A 68 -9.79 4.02 -4.91
CA ALA A 68 -10.02 2.75 -4.22
C ALA A 68 -9.98 2.93 -2.70
N ALA A 69 -9.01 3.69 -2.19
CA ALA A 69 -8.88 3.99 -0.77
C ALA A 69 -10.10 4.72 -0.20
N GLU A 70 -10.56 5.77 -0.89
CA GLU A 70 -11.76 6.52 -0.50
C GLU A 70 -13.02 5.66 -0.51
N THR A 71 -13.13 4.76 -1.49
CA THR A 71 -14.27 3.85 -1.62
C THR A 71 -14.28 2.83 -0.47
N LEU A 72 -13.14 2.20 -0.20
CA LEU A 72 -12.98 1.26 0.91
C LEU A 72 -13.21 1.92 2.27
N ALA A 73 -12.69 3.12 2.47
CA ALA A 73 -12.81 3.86 3.74
C ALA A 73 -14.26 4.26 4.09
N ARG A 74 -15.16 4.31 3.09
CA ARG A 74 -16.59 4.63 3.27
C ARG A 74 -17.45 3.41 3.54
N LEU A 75 -16.91 2.20 3.45
CA LEU A 75 -17.66 0.99 3.76
C LEU A 75 -18.01 0.98 5.25
N GLU A 76 -19.27 0.66 5.56
CA GLU A 76 -19.73 0.46 6.94
C GLU A 76 -18.87 -0.59 7.67
N ARG A 77 -18.41 -1.60 6.91
CA ARG A 77 -17.45 -2.61 7.35
C ARG A 77 -16.35 -2.78 6.32
N ILE A 78 -15.13 -2.38 6.68
CA ILE A 78 -13.93 -2.61 5.86
C ILE A 78 -13.59 -4.12 5.90
N PRO A 79 -13.31 -4.75 4.74
CA PRO A 79 -12.89 -6.14 4.68
C PRO A 79 -11.60 -6.39 5.47
N ASP A 80 -11.52 -7.50 6.21
CA ASP A 80 -10.32 -7.87 6.98
C ASP A 80 -9.09 -8.11 6.08
N ASP A 81 -9.34 -8.47 4.82
CA ASP A 81 -8.37 -8.70 3.76
C ASP A 81 -8.24 -7.51 2.79
N PHE A 82 -8.63 -6.28 3.17
CA PHE A 82 -8.60 -5.09 2.30
C PHE A 82 -7.25 -4.83 1.61
N ARG A 83 -6.14 -5.41 2.08
CA ARG A 83 -4.81 -5.33 1.45
C ARG A 83 -4.66 -6.21 0.21
N SER A 84 -5.62 -7.10 -0.06
CA SER A 84 -5.66 -7.98 -1.22
C SER A 84 -5.75 -7.17 -2.51
N ASP A 85 -5.01 -7.57 -3.55
CA ASP A 85 -4.99 -6.90 -4.85
C ASP A 85 -6.35 -6.89 -5.55
N VAL A 86 -7.31 -7.71 -5.12
CA VAL A 86 -8.70 -7.67 -5.62
C VAL A 86 -9.34 -6.29 -5.42
N TYR A 87 -8.94 -5.54 -4.39
CA TYR A 87 -9.50 -4.22 -4.06
C TYR A 87 -8.73 -3.04 -4.64
N TRP A 88 -7.57 -3.27 -5.25
CA TRP A 88 -6.66 -2.21 -5.71
C TRP A 88 -6.39 -2.35 -7.21
N PRO A 89 -6.07 -1.26 -7.90
CA PRO A 89 -5.61 -1.37 -9.29
C PRO A 89 -4.32 -2.20 -9.37
N LEU A 90 -4.22 -3.04 -10.40
CA LEU A 90 -2.98 -3.73 -10.74
C LEU A 90 -1.98 -2.67 -11.26
N GLY A 91 -0.76 -2.69 -10.71
CA GLY A 91 0.34 -1.83 -11.10
C GLY A 91 1.12 -2.36 -12.30
#